data_AF-A0A2D5K550-F1
#
_entry.id   AF-A0A2D5K550-F1
#
_cell.length_a   1.000
_cell.length_b   1.000
_cell.length_c   1.000
_cell.angle_alpha   90.00
_cell.angle_beta   90.00
_cell.angle_gamma   90.00
#
_symmetry.space_group_name_H-M   'P 1'
#
loop_
_entity.id
_entity.type
_entity.pdbx_description
1 polymer ?
#
loop_
_entity_poly.entity_id
_entity_poly.type
_entity_poly.pdbx_seq_one_letter_code
_entity_poly.pdbx_strand_id
1 'polypeptide(L)'
;MNILPKYTSPFWLLIVQTFFLFGLKNLAAQNITPEKAIHIAYKKDEKTGNQIQLERINQDLQNIFEITDNTFNRYWLSYGLYNQALLAGIQEDEDRAEFLIDRAIELLNPFKDDGESLALLSLEQGYSTQFKGFFSLMSIGRNAVLNALLATELSPNSLRANFAVAINDFFTPKIFGGGRLTLKYLKKALEDKNINSLDSLPKWGRPSVYELLFKYHKKIKKDSIAQSFLSKGLMEFPESELLKSLN
;
A
#
# COMPACT_ATOMS: atom_id res chain seq x y z
N MET A 1 -55.97 -11.48 -38.89
CA MET A 1 -56.58 -11.39 -37.56
C MET A 1 -55.58 -12.02 -36.58
N ASN A 2 -54.71 -11.18 -36.02
CA ASN A 2 -53.58 -11.60 -35.18
C ASN A 2 -54.03 -11.75 -33.73
N ILE A 3 -53.76 -12.91 -33.12
CA ILE A 3 -53.94 -13.12 -31.69
C ILE A 3 -52.56 -13.38 -31.09
N LEU A 4 -52.00 -12.36 -30.44
CA LEU A 4 -50.83 -12.48 -29.56
C LEU A 4 -51.29 -12.96 -28.18
N PRO A 5 -50.54 -13.84 -27.50
CA PRO A 5 -50.84 -14.20 -26.12
C PRO A 5 -50.35 -13.12 -25.14
N LYS A 6 -51.19 -12.82 -24.16
CA LYS A 6 -50.95 -11.93 -23.02
C LYS A 6 -49.80 -12.47 -22.18
N TYR A 7 -48.73 -11.68 -22.04
CA TYR A 7 -47.68 -11.88 -21.05
C TYR A 7 -48.24 -11.57 -19.65
N THR A 8 -48.33 -12.59 -18.80
CA THR A 8 -48.56 -12.46 -17.36
C THR A 8 -47.21 -12.23 -16.67
N SER A 9 -47.05 -11.07 -16.03
CA SER A 9 -45.89 -10.72 -15.21
C SER A 9 -45.79 -11.66 -13.98
N PRO A 10 -44.66 -12.33 -13.71
CA PRO A 10 -44.50 -13.09 -12.49
C PRO A 10 -44.08 -12.18 -11.32
N PHE A 11 -44.81 -12.32 -10.22
CA PHE A 11 -44.74 -11.54 -8.98
C PHE A 11 -43.54 -11.93 -8.07
N TRP A 12 -42.33 -12.08 -8.63
CA TRP A 12 -41.16 -12.61 -7.89
C TRP A 12 -39.83 -11.84 -8.12
N LEU A 13 -39.86 -10.50 -8.10
CA LEU A 13 -38.64 -9.68 -8.10
C LEU A 13 -38.67 -8.57 -7.03
N LEU A 14 -38.96 -8.91 -5.78
CA LEU A 14 -38.94 -7.94 -4.68
C LEU A 14 -38.32 -8.47 -3.37
N ILE A 15 -37.39 -9.44 -3.45
CA ILE A 15 -36.52 -9.80 -2.30
C ILE A 15 -35.10 -10.12 -2.78
N VAL A 16 -34.45 -9.22 -3.52
CA VAL A 16 -32.97 -9.21 -3.67
C VAL A 16 -32.43 -7.77 -3.72
N GLN A 17 -33.01 -6.85 -2.95
CA GLN A 17 -32.50 -5.47 -2.86
C GLN A 17 -32.20 -4.99 -1.43
N THR A 18 -32.24 -5.87 -0.43
CA THR A 18 -31.97 -5.50 0.97
C THR A 18 -30.61 -5.97 1.51
N PHE A 19 -29.75 -6.58 0.70
CA PHE A 19 -28.38 -6.93 1.13
C PHE A 19 -27.29 -5.95 0.65
N PHE A 20 -27.60 -4.99 -0.23
CA PHE A 20 -26.59 -4.06 -0.77
C PHE A 20 -26.37 -2.78 0.06
N LEU A 21 -27.10 -2.57 1.14
CA LEU A 21 -26.99 -1.37 1.98
C LEU A 21 -26.28 -1.59 3.33
N PHE A 22 -25.79 -2.80 3.61
CA PHE A 22 -25.08 -3.10 4.87
C PHE A 22 -23.57 -2.88 4.83
N GLY A 23 -22.95 -2.85 3.64
CA GLY A 23 -21.51 -2.54 3.49
C GLY A 23 -21.20 -1.06 3.74
N LEU A 24 -21.95 -0.17 3.08
CA LEU A 24 -21.77 1.28 3.16
C LEU A 24 -21.94 1.87 4.58
N LYS A 25 -22.76 1.23 5.43
CA LYS A 25 -22.96 1.69 6.80
C LYS A 25 -21.79 1.39 7.72
N ASN A 26 -20.96 0.38 7.46
CA ASN A 26 -19.95 -0.04 8.45
C ASN A 26 -18.70 0.85 8.48
N LEU A 27 -18.28 1.41 7.35
CA LEU A 27 -17.14 2.35 7.31
C LEU A 27 -17.55 3.76 7.75
N ALA A 28 -18.69 4.24 7.29
CA ALA A 28 -19.20 5.57 7.61
C ALA A 28 -19.76 5.69 9.05
N ALA A 29 -20.37 4.63 9.61
CA ALA A 29 -20.92 4.68 10.98
C ALA A 29 -19.85 4.56 12.08
N GLN A 30 -18.60 4.21 11.74
CA GLN A 30 -17.51 4.01 12.70
C GLN A 30 -16.44 5.12 12.67
N ASN A 31 -16.56 6.14 11.80
CA ASN A 31 -15.54 7.18 11.58
C ASN A 31 -14.12 6.59 11.39
N ILE A 32 -14.01 5.53 10.60
CA ILE A 32 -12.73 4.83 10.35
C ILE A 32 -12.15 5.33 9.02
N THR A 33 -10.91 5.79 9.03
CA THR A 33 -10.18 6.16 7.81
C THR A 33 -9.89 4.91 6.96
N PRO A 34 -9.74 5.04 5.62
CA PRO A 34 -9.39 3.89 4.78
C PRO A 34 -8.14 3.15 5.26
N GLU A 35 -7.10 3.88 5.66
CA GLU A 35 -5.88 3.29 6.24
C GLU A 35 -6.17 2.40 7.44
N LYS A 36 -6.96 2.91 8.39
CA LYS A 36 -7.27 2.17 9.62
C LYS A 36 -8.12 0.93 9.32
N ALA A 37 -9.04 1.02 8.36
CA ALA A 37 -9.84 -0.11 7.92
C ALA A 37 -8.97 -1.21 7.29
N ILE A 38 -8.08 -0.84 6.36
CA ILE A 38 -7.13 -1.75 5.70
C ILE A 38 -6.21 -2.41 6.73
N HIS A 39 -5.66 -1.63 7.67
CA HIS A 39 -4.76 -2.16 8.70
C HIS A 39 -5.44 -3.15 9.66
N ILE A 40 -6.66 -2.86 10.09
CA ILE A 40 -7.44 -3.76 10.94
C ILE A 40 -7.75 -5.06 10.20
N ALA A 41 -8.16 -4.95 8.93
CA ALA A 41 -8.44 -6.10 8.08
C ALA A 41 -7.18 -6.96 7.88
N TYR A 42 -6.06 -6.33 7.50
CA TYR A 42 -4.76 -6.99 7.33
C TYR A 42 -4.36 -7.78 8.58
N LYS A 43 -4.35 -7.14 9.75
CA LYS A 43 -3.94 -7.80 11.01
C LYS A 43 -4.84 -9.00 11.36
N LYS A 44 -6.14 -8.89 11.09
CA LYS A 44 -7.09 -9.97 11.35
C LYS A 44 -6.86 -11.15 10.38
N ASP A 45 -6.68 -10.85 9.11
CA ASP A 45 -6.47 -11.83 8.05
C ASP A 45 -5.12 -12.54 8.21
N GLU A 46 -4.05 -11.80 8.53
CA GLU A 46 -2.73 -12.34 8.89
C GLU A 46 -2.83 -13.34 10.05
N LYS A 47 -3.50 -12.97 11.14
CA LYS A 47 -3.68 -13.86 12.30
C LYS A 47 -4.50 -15.12 11.98
N THR A 48 -5.44 -15.01 11.05
CA THR A 48 -6.38 -16.10 10.73
C THR A 48 -5.98 -16.91 9.51
N GLY A 49 -4.89 -16.56 8.83
CA GLY A 49 -4.40 -17.27 7.65
C GLY A 49 -5.38 -17.27 6.46
N ASN A 50 -6.20 -16.21 6.31
CA ASN A 50 -7.05 -16.01 5.14
C ASN A 50 -6.97 -14.55 4.66
N GLN A 51 -7.84 -14.11 3.75
CA GLN A 51 -7.85 -12.74 3.20
C GLN A 51 -9.27 -12.13 3.17
N ILE A 52 -10.22 -12.70 3.91
CA ILE A 52 -11.66 -12.40 3.78
C ILE A 52 -11.97 -10.94 4.13
N GLN A 53 -11.28 -10.38 5.14
CA GLN A 53 -11.57 -9.02 5.58
C GLN A 53 -11.00 -7.99 4.61
N LEU A 54 -9.76 -8.18 4.12
CA LEU A 54 -9.13 -7.32 3.13
C LEU A 54 -9.88 -7.37 1.80
N GLU A 55 -10.30 -8.55 1.34
CA GLU A 55 -11.16 -8.68 0.15
C GLU A 55 -12.41 -7.82 0.26
N ARG A 56 -13.08 -7.87 1.42
CA ARG A 56 -14.29 -7.06 1.65
C ARG A 56 -14.00 -5.57 1.62
N ILE A 57 -12.95 -5.12 2.29
CA ILE A 57 -12.55 -3.71 2.29
C ILE A 57 -12.19 -3.25 0.87
N ASN A 58 -11.44 -4.06 0.13
CA ASN A 58 -11.06 -3.74 -1.24
C ASN A 58 -12.26 -3.72 -2.19
N GLN A 59 -13.26 -4.59 -2.00
CA GLN A 59 -14.52 -4.53 -2.75
C GLN A 59 -15.30 -3.24 -2.44
N ASP A 60 -15.37 -2.82 -1.17
CA ASP A 60 -16.02 -1.57 -0.80
C ASP A 60 -15.31 -0.35 -1.42
N LEU A 61 -13.96 -0.34 -1.41
CA LEU A 61 -13.15 0.69 -2.06
C LEU A 61 -13.30 0.68 -3.59
N GLN A 62 -13.38 -0.50 -4.20
CA GLN A 62 -13.63 -0.67 -5.63
C GLN A 62 -14.99 -0.08 -6.03
N ASN A 63 -16.04 -0.37 -5.27
CA ASN A 63 -17.37 0.20 -5.53
C ASN A 63 -17.35 1.74 -5.43
N ILE A 64 -16.62 2.30 -4.45
CA ILE A 64 -16.48 3.76 -4.31
C ILE A 64 -15.72 4.37 -5.50
N PHE A 65 -14.64 3.71 -5.93
CA PHE A 65 -13.87 4.10 -7.10
C PHE A 65 -14.71 4.08 -8.39
N GLU A 66 -15.54 3.06 -8.58
CA GLU A 66 -16.44 2.95 -9.75
C GLU A 66 -17.51 4.05 -9.79
N ILE A 67 -17.98 4.50 -8.62
CA ILE A 67 -18.93 5.62 -8.52
C ILE A 67 -18.23 6.95 -8.77
N THR A 68 -17.05 7.14 -8.18
CA THR A 68 -16.29 8.39 -8.27
C THR A 68 -14.82 8.10 -8.48
N ASP A 69 -14.38 8.19 -9.72
CA ASP A 69 -12.97 8.09 -10.07
C ASP A 69 -12.23 9.41 -9.76
N ASN A 70 -11.40 9.40 -8.72
CA ASN A 70 -10.50 10.50 -8.37
C ASN A 70 -9.21 9.98 -7.70
N THR A 71 -8.22 10.86 -7.52
CA THR A 71 -6.92 10.53 -6.91
C THR A 71 -7.05 9.88 -5.54
N PHE A 72 -7.93 10.39 -4.68
CA PHE A 72 -8.11 9.85 -3.33
C PHE A 72 -8.64 8.40 -3.36
N ASN A 73 -9.67 8.13 -4.17
CA ASN A 73 -10.27 6.79 -4.26
C ASN A 73 -9.33 5.78 -4.93
N ARG A 74 -8.60 6.20 -5.99
CA ARG A 74 -7.56 5.38 -6.61
C ARG A 74 -6.44 5.06 -5.62
N TYR A 75 -5.96 6.05 -4.88
CA TYR A 75 -4.90 5.87 -3.88
C TYR A 75 -5.28 4.81 -2.85
N TRP A 76 -6.45 4.95 -2.22
CA TRP A 76 -6.83 4.04 -1.15
C TRP A 76 -7.16 2.63 -1.62
N LEU A 77 -7.78 2.50 -2.80
CA LEU A 77 -7.97 1.19 -3.42
C LEU A 77 -6.62 0.54 -3.76
N SER A 78 -5.68 1.30 -4.36
CA SER A 78 -4.33 0.80 -4.66
C SER A 78 -3.60 0.34 -3.40
N TYR A 79 -3.62 1.17 -2.35
CA TYR A 79 -3.01 0.85 -1.07
C TYR A 79 -3.62 -0.42 -0.45
N GLY A 80 -4.95 -0.58 -0.51
CA GLY A 80 -5.65 -1.77 -0.02
C GLY A 80 -5.28 -3.04 -0.80
N LEU A 81 -5.21 -2.95 -2.13
CA LEU A 81 -4.78 -4.05 -3.00
C LEU A 81 -3.30 -4.39 -2.77
N TYR A 82 -2.44 -3.40 -2.58
CA TYR A 82 -1.03 -3.62 -2.25
C TYR A 82 -0.86 -4.36 -0.92
N ASN A 83 -1.58 -3.96 0.13
CA ASN A 83 -1.53 -4.66 1.42
C ASN A 83 -2.05 -6.11 1.30
N GLN A 84 -3.05 -6.34 0.45
CA GLN A 84 -3.52 -7.68 0.17
C GLN A 84 -2.50 -8.51 -0.63
N ALA A 85 -1.81 -7.91 -1.59
CA ALA A 85 -0.73 -8.56 -2.32
C ALA A 85 0.42 -8.98 -1.39
N LEU A 86 0.82 -8.10 -0.46
CA LEU A 86 1.81 -8.41 0.57
C LEU A 86 1.39 -9.62 1.42
N LEU A 87 0.13 -9.66 1.86
CA LEU A 87 -0.39 -10.77 2.66
C LEU A 87 -0.45 -12.07 1.86
N ALA A 88 -0.90 -12.02 0.60
CA ALA A 88 -0.89 -13.17 -0.31
C ALA A 88 0.53 -13.72 -0.48
N GLY A 89 1.53 -12.86 -0.66
CA GLY A 89 2.94 -13.27 -0.71
C GLY A 89 3.44 -13.93 0.58
N ILE A 90 3.04 -13.43 1.75
CA ILE A 90 3.35 -14.08 3.05
C ILE A 90 2.69 -15.46 3.16
N GLN A 91 1.51 -15.61 2.56
CA GLN A 91 0.74 -16.86 2.51
C GLN A 91 1.18 -17.78 1.37
N GLU A 92 2.25 -17.43 0.64
CA GLU A 92 2.79 -18.19 -0.51
C GLU A 92 1.79 -18.35 -1.66
N ASP A 93 0.80 -17.46 -1.76
CA ASP A 93 -0.16 -17.37 -2.87
C ASP A 93 0.34 -16.37 -3.93
N GLU A 94 1.39 -16.76 -4.66
CA GLU A 94 2.11 -15.90 -5.60
C GLU A 94 1.24 -15.40 -6.76
N ASP A 95 0.41 -16.27 -7.36
CA ASP A 95 -0.48 -15.90 -8.47
C ASP A 95 -1.44 -14.78 -8.07
N ARG A 96 -1.99 -14.89 -6.85
CA ARG A 96 -2.87 -13.87 -6.29
C ARG A 96 -2.11 -12.60 -5.94
N ALA A 97 -0.92 -12.72 -5.36
CA ALA A 97 -0.07 -11.57 -5.05
C ALA A 97 0.28 -10.78 -6.32
N GLU A 98 0.63 -11.47 -7.41
CA GLU A 98 0.93 -10.87 -8.71
C GLU A 98 -0.31 -10.16 -9.29
N PHE A 99 -1.47 -10.82 -9.29
CA PHE A 99 -2.71 -10.23 -9.79
C PHE A 99 -3.07 -8.92 -9.04
N LEU A 100 -2.98 -8.95 -7.71
CA LEU A 100 -3.32 -7.81 -6.87
C LEU A 100 -2.34 -6.64 -7.05
N ILE A 101 -1.03 -6.92 -7.12
CA ILE A 101 -0.03 -5.86 -7.29
C ILE A 101 -0.10 -5.21 -8.67
N ASP A 102 -0.36 -5.98 -9.72
CA ASP A 102 -0.54 -5.43 -11.06
C ASP A 102 -1.75 -4.48 -11.10
N ARG A 103 -2.84 -4.87 -10.44
CA ARG A 103 -4.03 -4.02 -10.35
C ARG A 103 -3.78 -2.74 -9.54
N ALA A 104 -3.01 -2.81 -8.46
CA ALA A 104 -2.61 -1.64 -7.68
C ALA A 104 -1.82 -0.65 -8.56
N ILE A 105 -0.79 -1.14 -9.26
CA ILE A 105 0.05 -0.35 -10.17
C ILE A 105 -0.79 0.35 -11.26
N GLU A 106 -1.76 -0.37 -11.86
CA GLU A 106 -2.67 0.20 -12.86
C GLU A 106 -3.46 1.41 -12.36
N LEU A 107 -3.90 1.38 -11.10
CA LEU A 107 -4.71 2.47 -10.52
C LEU A 107 -3.92 3.77 -10.42
N LEU A 108 -2.61 3.68 -10.12
CA LEU A 108 -1.76 4.85 -9.88
C LEU A 108 -0.92 5.28 -11.09
N ASN A 109 -0.74 4.41 -12.09
CA ASN A 109 -0.01 4.73 -13.32
C ASN A 109 -0.41 6.05 -14.01
N PRO A 110 -1.69 6.48 -14.03
CA PRO A 110 -2.09 7.75 -14.61
C PRO A 110 -1.53 9.00 -13.90
N PHE A 111 -1.19 8.91 -12.61
CA PHE A 111 -0.76 10.08 -11.84
C PHE A 111 0.74 10.36 -12.02
N LYS A 112 1.05 11.60 -12.42
CA LYS A 112 2.41 12.09 -12.63
C LYS A 112 2.71 13.36 -11.84
N ASP A 113 1.69 13.95 -11.24
CA ASP A 113 1.70 15.25 -10.56
C ASP A 113 1.32 15.15 -9.07
N ASP A 114 1.02 13.94 -8.57
CA ASP A 114 0.78 13.68 -7.14
C ASP A 114 1.93 12.91 -6.51
N GLY A 115 2.71 13.60 -5.66
CA GLY A 115 3.90 13.03 -5.04
C GLY A 115 3.62 11.85 -4.09
N GLU A 116 2.45 11.83 -3.46
CA GLU A 116 2.03 10.76 -2.55
C GLU A 116 1.68 9.48 -3.33
N SER A 117 0.90 9.57 -4.41
CA SER A 117 0.60 8.45 -5.31
C SER A 117 1.86 7.93 -6.01
N LEU A 118 2.77 8.81 -6.43
CA LEU A 118 4.04 8.40 -7.05
C LEU A 118 4.95 7.65 -6.06
N ALA A 119 4.94 8.05 -4.78
CA ALA A 119 5.66 7.32 -3.74
C ALA A 119 5.09 5.90 -3.57
N LEU A 120 3.77 5.76 -3.50
CA LEU A 120 3.12 4.45 -3.38
C LEU A 120 3.35 3.59 -4.63
N LEU A 121 3.14 4.14 -5.83
CA LEU A 121 3.39 3.46 -7.10
C LEU A 121 4.84 2.93 -7.20
N SER A 122 5.81 3.70 -6.71
CA SER A 122 7.21 3.27 -6.64
C SER A 122 7.41 2.04 -5.76
N LEU A 123 6.75 1.98 -4.59
CA LEU A 123 6.81 0.83 -3.70
C LEU A 123 6.16 -0.40 -4.35
N GLU A 124 5.00 -0.21 -4.97
CA GLU A 124 4.25 -1.26 -5.64
C GLU A 124 5.05 -1.86 -6.80
N GLN A 125 5.67 -1.02 -7.64
CA GLN A 125 6.56 -1.45 -8.71
C GLN A 125 7.81 -2.15 -8.17
N GLY A 126 8.37 -1.67 -7.06
CA GLY A 126 9.49 -2.32 -6.38
C GLY A 126 9.11 -3.75 -5.93
N TYR A 127 7.96 -3.90 -5.29
CA TYR A 127 7.45 -5.21 -4.85
C TYR A 127 7.13 -6.12 -6.04
N SER A 128 6.51 -5.59 -7.10
CA SER A 128 6.09 -6.39 -8.25
C SER A 128 7.27 -7.03 -8.97
N THR A 129 8.49 -6.50 -8.85
CA THR A 129 9.69 -7.06 -9.51
C THR A 129 9.87 -8.55 -9.26
N GLN A 130 9.55 -9.06 -8.07
CA GLN A 130 9.77 -10.48 -7.74
C GLN A 130 8.90 -11.45 -8.55
N PHE A 131 7.78 -10.99 -9.13
CA PHE A 131 6.88 -11.83 -9.94
C PHE A 131 7.20 -11.74 -11.43
N LYS A 132 8.09 -10.84 -11.85
CA LYS A 132 8.24 -10.45 -13.24
C LYS A 132 9.47 -11.10 -13.89
N GLY A 133 9.31 -11.48 -15.15
CA GLY A 133 10.41 -12.02 -15.94
C GLY A 133 11.58 -11.05 -16.10
N PHE A 134 12.77 -11.58 -16.43
CA PHE A 134 14.02 -10.83 -16.57
C PHE A 134 13.92 -9.56 -17.44
N PHE A 135 13.15 -9.62 -18.53
CA PHE A 135 13.02 -8.50 -19.46
C PHE A 135 12.19 -7.33 -18.90
N SER A 136 11.15 -7.60 -18.10
CA SER A 136 10.32 -6.56 -17.50
C SER A 136 10.96 -5.96 -16.24
N LEU A 137 11.77 -6.75 -15.51
CA LEU A 137 12.50 -6.34 -14.31
C LEU A 137 13.27 -5.02 -14.48
N MET A 138 14.04 -4.86 -15.56
CA MET A 138 14.83 -3.64 -15.77
C MET A 138 13.94 -2.40 -15.94
N SER A 139 12.85 -2.53 -16.69
CA SER A 139 11.92 -1.42 -16.94
C SER A 139 11.15 -1.04 -15.67
N ILE A 140 10.65 -2.03 -14.93
CA ILE A 140 9.86 -1.84 -13.71
C ILE A 140 10.74 -1.23 -12.62
N GLY A 141 11.93 -1.79 -12.38
CA GLY A 141 12.86 -1.25 -11.38
C GLY A 141 13.31 0.18 -11.70
N ARG A 142 13.53 0.49 -12.98
CA ARG A 142 13.82 1.87 -13.40
C ARG A 142 12.65 2.81 -13.14
N ASN A 143 11.43 2.40 -13.49
CA ASN A 143 10.23 3.19 -13.26
C ASN A 143 9.98 3.44 -11.77
N ALA A 144 10.20 2.42 -10.94
CA ALA A 144 10.09 2.55 -9.49
C ALA A 144 11.01 3.65 -8.96
N VAL A 145 12.29 3.65 -9.37
CA VAL A 145 13.25 4.68 -8.98
C VAL A 145 12.85 6.07 -9.51
N LEU A 146 12.44 6.18 -10.78
CA LEU A 146 12.03 7.46 -11.36
C LEU A 146 10.80 8.06 -10.66
N ASN A 147 9.80 7.24 -10.35
CA ASN A 147 8.61 7.67 -9.63
C ASN A 147 8.96 8.13 -8.20
N ALA A 148 9.86 7.42 -7.50
CA ALA A 148 10.31 7.85 -6.18
C ALA A 148 11.07 9.19 -6.20
N LEU A 149 11.94 9.39 -7.19
CA LEU A 149 12.67 10.65 -7.33
C LEU A 149 11.70 11.80 -7.62
N LEU A 150 10.77 11.62 -8.56
CA LEU A 150 9.75 12.61 -8.88
C LEU A 150 8.85 12.91 -7.67
N ALA A 151 8.48 11.90 -6.88
CA ALA A 151 7.75 12.09 -5.64
C ALA A 151 8.50 13.03 -4.67
N THR A 152 9.83 12.92 -4.57
CA THR A 152 10.64 13.81 -3.73
C THR A 152 10.86 15.20 -4.32
N GLU A 153 10.72 15.38 -5.62
CA GLU A 153 10.71 16.70 -6.27
C GLU A 153 9.40 17.44 -5.98
N LEU A 154 8.27 16.73 -6.11
CA LEU A 154 6.93 17.28 -5.85
C LEU A 154 6.64 17.47 -4.35
N SER A 155 7.16 16.58 -3.50
CA SER A 155 6.88 16.54 -2.06
C SER A 155 8.16 16.29 -1.26
N PRO A 156 9.10 17.26 -1.22
CA PRO A 156 10.43 17.04 -0.66
C PRO A 156 10.43 16.67 0.83
N ASN A 157 9.43 17.11 1.59
CA ASN A 157 9.32 16.84 3.02
C ASN A 157 8.46 15.62 3.35
N SER A 158 7.88 14.93 2.34
CA SER A 158 7.03 13.75 2.58
C SER A 158 7.86 12.57 3.08
N LEU A 159 7.46 12.01 4.22
CA LEU A 159 8.04 10.78 4.75
C LEU A 159 8.05 9.66 3.70
N ARG A 160 6.93 9.45 3.01
CA ARG A 160 6.74 8.33 2.07
C ARG A 160 7.49 8.52 0.77
N ALA A 161 7.55 9.74 0.24
CA ALA A 161 8.39 10.03 -0.93
C ALA A 161 9.87 9.75 -0.65
N ASN A 162 10.38 10.23 0.49
CA ASN A 162 11.76 9.98 0.87
C ASN A 162 12.00 8.48 1.19
N PHE A 163 11.03 7.81 1.84
CA PHE A 163 11.09 6.36 2.06
C PHE A 163 11.16 5.56 0.76
N ALA A 164 10.35 5.92 -0.25
CA ALA A 164 10.34 5.26 -1.56
C ALA A 164 11.71 5.32 -2.25
N VAL A 165 12.41 6.46 -2.19
CA VAL A 165 13.78 6.55 -2.72
C VAL A 165 14.73 5.64 -1.93
N ALA A 166 14.63 5.67 -0.60
CA ALA A 166 15.52 4.91 0.26
C ALA A 166 15.41 3.40 0.07
N ILE A 167 14.19 2.86 -0.01
CA ILE A 167 13.96 1.42 -0.13
C ILE A 167 14.38 0.89 -1.50
N ASN A 168 14.08 1.61 -2.58
CA ASN A 168 14.54 1.25 -3.91
C ASN A 168 16.08 1.24 -3.99
N ASP A 169 16.73 2.27 -3.45
CA ASP A 169 18.19 2.33 -3.41
C ASP A 169 18.81 1.23 -2.52
N PHE A 170 18.17 0.88 -1.39
CA PHE A 170 18.68 -0.12 -0.45
C PHE A 170 18.75 -1.53 -1.06
N PHE A 171 17.70 -1.91 -1.80
CA PHE A 171 17.58 -3.21 -2.44
C PHE A 171 18.27 -3.27 -3.80
N THR A 172 18.54 -2.13 -4.44
CA THR A 172 19.36 -2.08 -5.65
C THR A 172 20.78 -2.60 -5.37
N PRO A 173 21.29 -3.58 -6.15
CA PRO A 173 22.65 -4.08 -5.99
C PRO A 173 23.72 -2.98 -6.14
N LYS A 174 24.80 -3.08 -5.37
CA LYS A 174 25.92 -2.09 -5.39
C LYS A 174 26.54 -1.91 -6.78
N ILE A 175 26.59 -2.97 -7.58
CA ILE A 175 27.11 -2.92 -8.97
C ILE A 175 26.29 -2.00 -9.87
N PHE A 176 25.01 -1.80 -9.54
CA PHE A 176 24.10 -0.87 -10.21
C PHE A 176 24.02 0.49 -9.48
N GLY A 177 24.89 0.73 -8.51
CA GLY A 177 24.98 1.99 -7.77
C GLY A 177 24.10 2.09 -6.53
N GLY A 178 23.41 1.02 -6.13
CA GLY A 178 22.52 1.03 -4.96
C GLY A 178 23.24 1.17 -3.61
N GLY A 179 22.47 1.58 -2.61
CA GLY A 179 22.89 1.82 -1.23
C GLY A 179 23.51 3.19 -0.96
N ARG A 180 23.62 4.07 -1.97
CA ARG A 180 24.26 5.39 -1.85
C ARG A 180 23.32 6.46 -1.30
N LEU A 181 22.03 6.34 -1.59
CA LEU A 181 21.00 7.33 -1.25
C LEU A 181 20.23 6.94 0.02
N THR A 182 20.22 5.65 0.37
CA THR A 182 19.42 5.06 1.44
C THR A 182 19.46 5.89 2.73
N LEU A 183 20.65 6.07 3.33
CA LEU A 183 20.77 6.76 4.61
C LEU A 183 20.35 8.24 4.54
N LYS A 184 20.66 8.92 3.43
CA LYS A 184 20.29 10.32 3.22
C LYS A 184 18.78 10.48 3.26
N TYR A 185 18.07 9.67 2.49
CA TYR A 185 16.62 9.77 2.37
C TYR A 185 15.88 9.22 3.59
N LEU A 186 16.41 8.21 4.29
CA LEU A 186 15.83 7.77 5.57
C LEU A 186 15.89 8.85 6.66
N LYS A 187 17.02 9.57 6.76
CA LYS A 187 17.13 10.70 7.69
C LYS A 187 16.12 11.79 7.35
N LYS A 188 16.01 12.13 6.06
CA LYS A 188 15.03 13.11 5.56
C LYS A 188 13.58 12.68 5.80
N ALA A 189 13.27 11.39 5.69
CA ALA A 189 11.95 10.84 6.00
C ALA A 189 11.56 11.05 7.48
N LEU A 190 12.52 10.96 8.40
CA LEU A 190 12.29 11.23 9.83
C LEU A 190 12.14 12.72 10.17
N GLU A 191 12.57 13.63 9.30
CA GLU A 191 12.39 15.07 9.45
C GLU A 191 10.94 15.52 9.20
N ASP A 192 10.10 14.66 8.61
CA ASP A 192 8.69 14.95 8.40
C ASP A 192 7.96 15.12 9.75
N LYS A 193 7.48 16.33 10.00
CA LYS A 193 6.76 16.71 11.23
C LYS A 193 5.25 16.55 11.12
N ASN A 194 4.72 16.13 9.98
CA ASN A 194 3.27 16.09 9.68
C ASN A 194 2.57 14.84 10.26
N ILE A 195 3.02 14.35 11.42
CA ILE A 195 2.46 13.17 12.10
C ILE A 195 0.95 13.36 12.42
N ASN A 196 0.48 14.61 12.50
CA ASN A 196 -0.89 14.97 12.91
C ASN A 196 -1.72 15.67 11.82
N SER A 197 -1.40 15.47 10.54
CA SER A 197 -2.18 16.08 9.46
C SER A 197 -3.58 15.43 9.29
N LEU A 198 -4.45 16.10 8.52
CA LEU A 198 -5.85 15.74 8.25
C LEU A 198 -6.06 14.22 8.12
N ASP A 199 -7.18 13.70 8.62
CA ASP A 199 -7.50 12.26 8.59
C ASP A 199 -7.63 11.68 7.16
N SER A 200 -7.69 12.54 6.14
CA SER A 200 -7.65 12.16 4.74
C SER A 200 -6.24 11.87 4.21
N LEU A 201 -5.18 12.25 4.92
CA LEU A 201 -3.81 12.04 4.49
C LEU A 201 -3.26 10.72 5.03
N PRO A 202 -2.44 10.00 4.24
CA PRO A 202 -1.80 8.79 4.71
C PRO A 202 -0.86 9.06 5.89
N LYS A 203 -0.84 8.13 6.86
CA LYS A 203 -0.03 8.18 8.09
C LYS A 203 0.91 6.98 8.22
N TRP A 204 0.83 6.02 7.28
CA TRP A 204 1.70 4.85 7.23
C TRP A 204 3.16 5.20 6.87
N GLY A 205 4.04 4.21 7.09
CA GLY A 205 5.42 4.19 6.59
C GLY A 205 6.50 4.49 7.63
N ARG A 206 6.17 5.19 8.72
CA ARG A 206 7.20 5.55 9.73
C ARG A 206 7.83 4.33 10.43
N PRO A 207 7.08 3.28 10.83
CA PRO A 207 7.70 2.04 11.30
C PRO A 207 8.64 1.40 10.27
N SER A 208 8.29 1.44 8.98
CA SER A 208 9.13 0.91 7.90
C SER A 208 10.41 1.72 7.69
N VAL A 209 10.39 3.03 7.94
CA VAL A 209 11.60 3.87 7.97
C VAL A 209 12.55 3.41 9.08
N TYR A 210 12.03 3.14 10.29
CA TYR A 210 12.85 2.63 11.40
C TYR A 210 13.41 1.24 11.12
N GLU A 211 12.59 0.33 10.57
CA GLU A 211 13.05 -0.99 10.12
C GLU A 211 14.19 -0.85 9.12
N LEU A 212 14.04 -0.01 8.10
CA LEU A 212 15.03 0.12 7.04
C LEU A 212 16.33 0.77 7.55
N LEU A 213 16.25 1.71 8.50
CA LEU A 213 17.42 2.24 9.22
C LEU A 213 18.14 1.15 10.01
N PHE A 214 17.40 0.31 10.74
CA PHE A 214 17.96 -0.84 11.43
C PHE A 214 18.68 -1.78 10.45
N LYS A 215 18.00 -2.22 9.38
CA LYS A 215 18.56 -3.11 8.35
C LYS A 215 19.80 -2.50 7.68
N TYR A 216 19.78 -1.20 7.35
CA TYR A 216 20.92 -0.50 6.79
C TYR A 216 22.14 -0.55 7.72
N HIS A 217 21.97 -0.20 9.00
CA HIS A 217 23.06 -0.20 9.95
C HIS A 217 23.59 -1.60 10.29
N LYS A 218 22.71 -2.62 10.32
CA LYS A 218 23.12 -4.03 10.39
C LYS A 218 23.97 -4.44 9.19
N LYS A 219 23.55 -4.08 7.96
CA LYS A 219 24.27 -4.38 6.70
C LYS A 219 25.70 -3.81 6.69
N ILE A 220 25.93 -2.67 7.34
CA ILE A 220 27.26 -2.04 7.47
C ILE A 220 27.96 -2.34 8.80
N LYS A 221 27.50 -3.35 9.56
CA LYS A 221 28.09 -3.81 10.83
C LYS A 221 28.20 -2.71 11.90
N LYS A 222 27.20 -1.83 11.97
CA LYS A 222 27.05 -0.79 12.99
C LYS A 222 25.92 -1.15 13.95
N ASP A 223 26.10 -2.24 14.69
CA ASP A 223 25.04 -2.87 15.50
C ASP A 223 24.49 -1.94 16.59
N SER A 224 25.34 -1.17 17.27
CA SER A 224 24.88 -0.21 18.29
C SER A 224 23.98 0.88 17.71
N ILE A 225 24.28 1.36 16.49
CA ILE A 225 23.47 2.36 15.79
C ILE A 225 22.16 1.73 15.32
N ALA A 226 22.21 0.51 14.79
CA ALA A 226 21.01 -0.23 14.40
C ALA A 226 20.06 -0.35 15.59
N GLN A 227 20.57 -0.81 16.74
CA GLN A 227 19.74 -0.96 17.95
C GLN A 227 19.20 0.37 18.46
N SER A 228 19.97 1.46 18.37
CA SER A 228 19.47 2.79 18.72
C SER A 228 18.24 3.20 17.89
N PHE A 229 18.22 2.89 16.59
CA PHE A 229 17.05 3.15 15.75
C PHE A 229 15.87 2.23 16.07
N LEU A 230 16.12 0.95 16.33
CA LEU A 230 15.07 0.02 16.74
C LEU A 230 14.41 0.46 18.06
N SER A 231 15.21 0.81 19.08
CA SER A 231 14.69 1.30 20.36
C SER A 231 13.88 2.59 20.20
N LYS A 232 14.32 3.53 19.35
CA LYS A 232 13.54 4.74 19.04
C LYS A 232 12.22 4.39 18.36
N GLY A 233 12.24 3.49 17.40
CA GLY A 233 11.04 3.02 16.71
C GLY A 233 10.05 2.35 17.66
N LEU A 234 10.50 1.47 18.55
CA LEU A 234 9.65 0.81 19.55
C LEU A 234 9.14 1.78 20.63
N MET A 235 9.88 2.85 20.93
CA MET A 235 9.41 3.90 21.82
C MET A 235 8.26 4.71 21.19
N GLU A 236 8.36 5.02 19.90
CA GLU A 236 7.31 5.77 19.17
C GLU A 236 6.12 4.87 18.76
N PHE A 237 6.39 3.59 18.45
CA PHE A 237 5.41 2.60 17.98
C PHE A 237 5.50 1.29 18.78
N PRO A 238 5.13 1.29 20.07
CA PRO A 238 5.28 0.13 20.94
C PRO A 238 4.47 -1.09 20.48
N GLU A 239 3.41 -0.89 19.69
CA GLU A 239 2.55 -1.96 19.15
C GLU A 239 2.88 -2.34 17.69
N SER A 240 4.03 -1.91 17.18
CA SER A 240 4.48 -2.30 15.85
C SER A 240 5.06 -3.71 15.85
N GLU A 241 4.28 -4.69 15.38
CA GLU A 241 4.75 -6.07 15.20
C GLU A 241 5.95 -6.15 14.24
N LEU A 242 5.96 -5.30 13.21
CA LEU A 242 7.11 -5.12 12.30
C LEU A 242 8.40 -4.87 13.08
N LEU A 243 8.39 -3.89 13.98
CA LEU A 243 9.57 -3.55 14.76
C LEU A 243 9.87 -4.59 15.85
N LYS A 244 8.85 -5.14 16.50
CA LYS A 244 9.02 -6.21 17.51
C LYS A 244 9.72 -7.44 16.92
N SER A 245 9.47 -7.76 15.65
CA SER A 245 10.10 -8.90 14.96
C SER A 245 11.62 -8.77 14.74
N LEU A 246 12.18 -7.57 14.89
CA LEU A 246 13.61 -7.27 14.67
C LEU A 246 14.44 -7.33 15.97
N ASN A 247 13.78 -7.42 17.12
CA ASN A 247 14.41 -7.35 18.45
C ASN A 247 14.96 -8.71 18.91
#